data_AF-A0A1Q4DVG1-F1
#
_entry.id   AF-A0A1Q4DVG1-F1
#
_cell.length_a   1.000
_cell.length_b   1.000
_cell.length_c   1.000
_cell.angle_alpha   90.00
_cell.angle_beta   90.00
_cell.angle_gamma   90.00
#
_symmetry.space_group_name_H-M   'P 1'
#
loop_
_entity.id
_entity.type
_entity.pdbx_description
1 polymer ?
#
loop_
_entity_poly.entity_id
_entity_poly.type
_entity_poly.pdbx_seq_one_letter_code
_entity_poly.pdbx_strand_id
1 'polypeptide(L)'
;MPARIRYSLVAAICGLWVASLFLPVFDAGGPGWILLAMGWLGIGIGELSWLANPLLLVLVVLLLPAHIRGSKRFLACAVFLGFVLLREAMRSTIMVNEAGTLEPVQRFAGCYAWMGAVSLGMIAAAVQWGFASRPAPACG
;
A
#
# COMPACT_ATOMS: atom_id res chain seq x y z
N MET A 1 -8.79 -17.38 -6.34
CA MET A 1 -9.23 -16.98 -4.99
C MET A 1 -10.76 -16.89 -4.95
N PRO A 2 -11.44 -17.51 -3.96
CA PRO A 2 -12.87 -17.37 -3.72
C PRO A 2 -13.30 -15.91 -3.48
N ALA A 3 -14.52 -15.55 -3.90
CA ALA A 3 -15.01 -14.17 -3.80
C ALA A 3 -15.09 -13.67 -2.35
N ARG A 4 -15.50 -14.52 -1.39
CA ARG A 4 -15.57 -14.15 0.04
C ARG A 4 -14.21 -13.71 0.58
N ILE A 5 -13.16 -14.49 0.35
CA ILE A 5 -11.79 -14.19 0.79
C ILE A 5 -11.32 -12.87 0.18
N ARG A 6 -11.60 -12.65 -1.11
CA ARG A 6 -11.27 -11.41 -1.80
C ARG A 6 -11.91 -10.19 -1.13
N TYR A 7 -13.21 -10.22 -0.88
CA TYR A 7 -13.90 -9.08 -0.27
C TYR A 7 -13.43 -8.83 1.16
N SER A 8 -13.16 -9.88 1.93
CA SER A 8 -12.56 -9.74 3.26
C SER A 8 -11.18 -9.09 3.21
N LEU A 9 -10.33 -9.45 2.24
CA LEU A 9 -9.03 -8.82 2.03
C LEU A 9 -9.16 -7.35 1.64
N VAL A 10 -10.07 -7.02 0.70
CA VAL A 10 -10.34 -5.62 0.34
C VAL A 10 -10.78 -4.82 1.55
N ALA A 11 -11.74 -5.35 2.33
CA ALA A 11 -12.22 -4.67 3.53
C ALA A 11 -11.11 -4.45 4.56
N ALA A 12 -10.24 -5.43 4.78
CA ALA A 12 -9.11 -5.32 5.69
C ALA A 12 -8.06 -4.30 5.19
N ILE A 13 -7.71 -4.33 3.90
CA ILE A 13 -6.78 -3.36 3.29
C ILE A 13 -7.35 -1.95 3.42
N CYS A 14 -8.62 -1.75 3.05
CA CYS A 14 -9.28 -0.46 3.17
C CYS A 14 -9.38 0.00 4.62
N GLY A 15 -9.71 -0.90 5.56
CA GLY A 15 -9.79 -0.59 6.97
C GLY A 15 -8.45 -0.13 7.55
N LEU A 16 -7.36 -0.83 7.25
CA LEU A 16 -6.01 -0.45 7.65
C LEU A 16 -5.58 0.87 7.00
N TRP A 17 -5.86 1.05 5.71
CA TRP A 17 -5.52 2.27 5.00
C TRP A 17 -6.30 3.47 5.57
N VAL A 18 -7.61 3.34 5.79
CA VAL A 18 -8.42 4.39 6.42
C VAL A 18 -7.93 4.67 7.84
N ALA A 19 -7.64 3.65 8.65
CA ALA A 19 -7.08 3.84 9.99
C ALA A 19 -5.77 4.64 9.94
N SER A 20 -4.91 4.38 8.94
CA SER A 20 -3.66 5.13 8.79
C SER A 20 -3.84 6.63 8.54
N LEU A 21 -5.00 7.05 8.03
CA LEU A 21 -5.31 8.46 7.78
C LEU A 21 -5.70 9.21 9.05
N PHE A 22 -6.23 8.52 10.05
CA PHE A 22 -6.75 9.14 11.27
C PHE A 22 -5.88 8.88 12.51
N LEU A 23 -4.98 7.90 12.44
CA LEU A 23 -3.98 7.66 13.48
C LEU A 23 -2.76 8.57 13.29
N PRO A 24 -2.05 8.91 14.38
CA PRO A 24 -0.79 9.65 14.28
C PRO A 24 0.22 8.82 13.48
N VAL A 25 0.86 9.44 12.48
CA VAL A 25 1.85 8.77 11.62
C VAL A 25 3.25 8.87 12.22
N PHE A 26 3.54 10.02 12.81
CA PHE A 26 4.81 10.32 13.48
C PHE A 26 4.55 10.87 14.88
N ASP A 27 5.53 10.68 15.77
CA ASP A 27 5.59 11.25 17.13
C ASP A 27 5.22 12.76 17.15
N ALA A 28 5.89 13.54 16.31
CA ALA A 28 5.76 15.00 16.29
C ALA A 28 4.61 15.53 15.41
N GLY A 29 3.83 14.64 14.79
CA GLY A 29 3.06 14.95 13.58
C GLY A 29 1.54 14.92 13.72
N GLY A 30 0.87 15.71 12.88
CA GLY A 30 -0.58 15.69 12.68
C GLY A 30 -1.12 14.39 12.06
N PRO A 31 -2.45 14.28 11.90
CA PRO A 31 -3.10 13.07 11.39
C PRO A 31 -2.66 12.73 9.96
N GLY A 32 -2.63 11.42 9.64
CA GLY A 32 -2.10 10.92 8.37
C GLY A 32 -2.78 11.42 7.10
N TRP A 33 -4.03 11.89 7.17
CA TRP A 33 -4.71 12.48 6.02
C TRP A 33 -4.05 13.78 5.55
N ILE A 34 -3.43 14.56 6.45
CA ILE A 34 -2.66 15.77 6.09
C ILE A 34 -1.42 15.35 5.31
N LEU A 35 -0.74 14.31 5.80
CA LEU A 35 0.43 13.74 5.15
C LEU A 35 0.08 13.20 3.76
N LEU A 36 -1.07 12.54 3.63
CA LEU A 36 -1.60 12.08 2.34
C LEU A 36 -1.85 13.26 1.39
N ALA A 37 -2.50 14.33 1.84
CA ALA A 37 -2.76 15.53 1.04
C ALA A 37 -1.45 16.18 0.55
N MET A 38 -0.46 16.34 1.43
CA MET A 38 0.88 16.79 1.07
C MET A 38 1.56 15.83 0.10
N GLY A 39 1.33 14.53 0.26
CA GLY A 39 1.87 13.52 -0.64
C GLY A 39 1.37 13.61 -2.07
N TRP A 40 0.10 13.92 -2.27
CA TRP A 40 -0.44 14.16 -3.61
C TRP A 40 0.23 15.36 -4.30
N LEU A 41 0.55 16.41 -3.54
CA LEU A 41 1.35 17.53 -4.03
C LEU A 41 2.80 17.11 -4.32
N GLY A 42 3.36 16.24 -3.47
CA GLY A 42 4.67 15.62 -3.61
C GLY A 42 4.88 14.88 -4.93
N ILE A 43 3.84 14.21 -5.46
CA ILE A 43 3.90 13.55 -6.77
C ILE A 43 4.22 14.57 -7.88
N GLY A 44 3.62 15.77 -7.82
CA GLY A 44 3.84 16.84 -8.80
C GLY A 44 5.26 17.40 -8.82
N ILE A 45 6.01 17.26 -7.73
CA ILE A 45 7.41 17.70 -7.59
C ILE A 45 8.40 16.53 -7.71
N GLY A 46 7.94 15.35 -8.16
CA GLY A 46 8.81 14.21 -8.48
C GLY A 46 9.03 13.22 -7.33
N GLU A 47 8.33 13.35 -6.20
CA GLU A 47 8.50 12.41 -5.08
C GLU A 47 7.69 11.13 -5.28
N LEU A 48 8.32 10.16 -5.95
CA LEU A 48 7.71 8.89 -6.37
C LEU A 48 7.22 8.01 -5.22
N SER A 49 7.75 8.19 -4.00
CA SER A 49 7.29 7.44 -2.82
C SER A 49 5.80 7.66 -2.53
N TRP A 50 5.26 8.81 -2.91
CA TRP A 50 3.85 9.13 -2.76
C TRP A 50 2.92 8.43 -3.73
N LEU A 51 3.43 7.82 -4.80
CA LEU A 51 2.64 6.99 -5.72
C LEU A 51 2.08 5.74 -5.04
N ALA A 52 2.59 5.35 -3.88
CA ALA A 52 2.10 4.18 -3.15
C ALA A 52 0.60 4.28 -2.81
N ASN A 53 0.09 5.47 -2.49
CA ASN A 53 -1.34 5.64 -2.17
C ASN A 53 -2.24 5.41 -3.40
N PRO A 54 -2.05 6.10 -4.54
CA PRO A 54 -2.81 5.80 -5.76
C PRO A 54 -2.64 4.35 -6.21
N LEU A 55 -1.43 3.78 -6.12
CA LEU A 55 -1.20 2.39 -6.51
C LEU A 55 -1.90 1.39 -5.61
N LEU A 56 -2.02 1.66 -4.31
CA LEU A 56 -2.80 0.84 -3.39
C LEU A 56 -4.29 0.87 -3.76
N LEU A 57 -4.83 2.04 -4.12
CA LEU A 57 -6.21 2.18 -4.59
C LEU A 57 -6.43 1.41 -5.89
N VAL A 58 -5.51 1.55 -6.86
CA VAL A 58 -5.53 0.77 -8.11
C VAL A 58 -5.50 -0.72 -7.81
N LEU A 59 -4.64 -1.17 -6.88
CA LEU A 59 -4.55 -2.57 -6.49
C LEU A 59 -5.86 -3.08 -5.89
N VAL A 60 -6.50 -2.33 -5.00
CA VAL A 60 -7.82 -2.66 -4.43
C VAL A 60 -8.88 -2.78 -5.53
N VAL A 61 -8.92 -1.82 -6.45
CA VAL A 61 -9.85 -1.83 -7.59
C VAL A 61 -9.61 -3.03 -8.49
N LEU A 62 -8.36 -3.41 -8.74
CA LEU A 62 -8.01 -4.58 -9.55
C LEU A 62 -8.24 -5.91 -8.82
N LEU A 63 -8.30 -5.91 -7.48
CA LEU A 63 -8.66 -7.08 -6.70
C LEU A 63 -10.12 -7.48 -7.00
N LEU A 64 -11.05 -6.52 -6.97
CA LEU A 64 -12.50 -6.71 -7.00
C LEU A 64 -13.05 -7.55 -8.19
N PRO A 65 -12.60 -7.38 -9.45
CA PRO A 65 -13.15 -8.11 -10.59
C PRO A 65 -12.48 -9.47 -10.74
N ALA A 66 -13.28 -10.52 -10.92
CA ALA A 66 -12.76 -11.89 -11.04
C ALA A 66 -12.02 -12.16 -12.36
N HIS A 67 -12.20 -11.29 -13.37
CA HIS A 67 -11.64 -11.46 -14.71
C HIS A 67 -10.22 -10.90 -14.87
N ILE A 68 -9.73 -10.09 -13.92
CA ILE A 68 -8.37 -9.49 -13.96
C ILE A 68 -7.34 -10.42 -13.29
N ARG A 69 -7.66 -11.71 -13.18
CA ARG A 69 -6.73 -12.75 -12.71
C ARG A 69 -5.48 -12.75 -13.60
N GLY A 70 -4.31 -12.53 -13.00
CA GLY A 70 -3.05 -12.61 -13.74
C GLY A 70 -2.74 -11.41 -14.64
N SER A 71 -3.37 -10.24 -14.44
CA SER A 71 -2.99 -9.05 -15.20
C SER A 71 -1.57 -8.60 -14.86
N LYS A 72 -0.72 -8.42 -15.88
CA LYS A 72 0.65 -7.88 -15.70
C LYS A 72 0.66 -6.52 -14.98
N ARG A 73 -0.39 -5.71 -15.19
CA ARG A 73 -0.54 -4.40 -14.53
C ARG A 73 -0.72 -4.55 -13.01
N PHE A 74 -1.49 -5.54 -12.60
CA PHE A 74 -1.74 -5.85 -11.20
C PHE A 74 -0.46 -6.31 -10.50
N LEU A 75 0.31 -7.20 -11.15
CA LEU A 75 1.61 -7.63 -10.64
C LEU A 75 2.61 -6.46 -10.56
N ALA A 76 2.67 -5.61 -11.59
CA ALA A 76 3.55 -4.43 -11.60
C ALA A 76 3.21 -3.45 -10.45
N CYS A 77 1.92 -3.20 -10.18
CA CYS A 77 1.50 -2.39 -9.04
C CYS A 77 1.96 -3.00 -7.71
N ALA A 78 1.77 -4.31 -7.52
CA ALA A 78 2.19 -5.00 -6.30
C ALA A 78 3.73 -4.98 -6.10
N VAL A 79 4.49 -5.15 -7.19
CA VAL A 79 5.96 -5.08 -7.15
C VAL A 79 6.45 -3.67 -6.79
N PHE A 80 5.88 -2.63 -7.40
CA PHE A 80 6.22 -1.24 -7.07
C PHE A 80 5.91 -0.93 -5.61
N LEU A 81 4.73 -1.31 -5.13
CA LEU A 81 4.36 -1.17 -3.72
C LEU A 81 5.35 -1.89 -2.80
N GLY A 82 5.86 -3.04 -3.22
CA GLY A 82 6.93 -3.76 -2.51
C GLY A 82 8.23 -2.98 -2.41
N PHE A 83 8.65 -2.31 -3.48
CA PHE A 83 9.84 -1.44 -3.43
C PHE A 83 9.65 -0.25 -2.49
N VAL A 84 8.47 0.39 -2.52
CA VAL A 84 8.19 1.49 -1.59
C VAL A 84 8.18 0.99 -0.15
N LEU A 85 7.51 -0.13 0.12
CA LEU A 85 7.46 -0.74 1.44
C LEU A 85 8.85 -1.11 1.94
N LEU A 86 9.68 -1.73 1.10
CA LEU A 86 11.04 -2.12 1.47
C LEU A 86 11.90 -0.90 1.77
N ARG A 87 11.86 0.12 0.90
CA ARG A 87 12.57 1.39 1.12
C ARG A 87 12.17 2.00 2.47
N GLU A 88 10.88 1.99 2.78
CA GLU A 88 10.39 2.60 4.00
C GLU A 88 10.68 1.74 5.23
N ALA A 89 10.56 0.41 5.14
CA ALA A 89 10.93 -0.50 6.22
C ALA A 89 12.43 -0.45 6.56
N MET A 90 13.29 -0.24 5.56
CA MET A 90 14.74 -0.14 5.73
C MET A 90 15.21 1.23 6.23
N ARG A 91 14.34 2.25 6.26
CA ARG A 91 14.68 3.57 6.80
C ARG A 91 14.80 3.47 8.32
N SER A 92 16.01 3.59 8.84
CA SER A 92 16.28 3.62 10.28
C SER A 92 15.83 4.94 10.92
N THR A 93 15.91 6.04 10.17
CA THR A 93 15.56 7.38 10.65
C THR A 93 14.71 8.09 9.60
N ILE A 94 13.62 8.71 10.03
CA ILE A 94 12.81 9.59 9.21
C ILE A 94 13.14 11.00 9.66
N MET A 95 13.65 11.82 8.75
CA MET A 95 13.89 13.23 9.01
C MET A 95 12.72 14.02 8.44
N VAL A 96 12.10 14.85 9.25
CA VAL A 96 11.11 15.83 8.79
C VAL A 96 11.79 17.20 8.78
N ASN A 97 11.61 17.93 7.68
CA ASN A 97 12.08 19.30 7.56
C ASN A 97 10.90 20.24 7.88
N GLU A 98 10.80 20.64 9.13
CA GLU A 98 9.89 21.71 9.55
C GLU A 98 10.69 23.01 9.66
N ALA A 99 10.35 24.00 8.82
CA ALA A 99 10.95 25.34 8.86
C ALA A 99 12.49 25.40 8.73
N GLY A 100 13.14 24.44 8.09
CA GLY A 100 14.59 24.41 7.87
C GLY A 100 15.37 23.63 8.92
N THR A 101 14.71 23.11 9.96
CA THR A 101 15.29 22.18 10.93
C THR A 101 14.92 20.75 10.58
N LEU A 102 15.95 19.90 10.43
CA LEU A 102 15.79 18.46 10.23
C LEU A 102 15.73 17.78 11.60
N GLU A 103 14.54 17.33 11.99
CA GLU A 103 14.37 16.58 13.24
C GLU A 103 14.05 15.11 12.96
N PRO A 104 14.66 14.18 13.72
CA PRO A 104 14.34 12.76 13.62
C PRO A 104 12.97 12.49 14.25
N VAL A 105 12.06 11.90 13.49
CA VAL A 105 10.75 11.48 13.98
C VAL A 105 10.64 9.97 14.04
N GLN A 106 9.91 9.47 15.03
CA GLN A 106 9.60 8.05 15.16
C GLN A 106 8.31 7.70 14.43
N ARG A 107 8.25 6.49 13.87
CA ARG A 107 7.02 5.93 13.30
C ARG A 107 6.02 5.63 14.41
N PHE A 108 4.75 5.91 14.13
CA PHE A 108 3.67 5.62 15.05
C PHE A 108 2.58 4.77 14.39
N ALA A 109 1.48 4.53 15.10
CA ALA A 109 0.43 3.59 14.71
C ALA A 109 -0.11 3.80 13.28
N GLY A 110 -0.24 5.05 12.83
CA GLY A 110 -0.70 5.37 11.48
C GLY A 110 0.28 4.89 10.40
N CYS A 111 1.59 5.05 10.62
CA CYS A 111 2.62 4.54 9.71
C CYS A 111 2.55 3.01 9.60
N TYR A 112 2.43 2.31 10.72
CA TYR A 112 2.33 0.85 10.74
C TYR A 112 1.02 0.33 10.12
N ALA A 113 -0.10 1.02 10.34
CA ALA A 113 -1.36 0.70 9.69
C ALA A 113 -1.27 0.83 8.16
N TRP A 114 -0.61 1.88 7.66
CA TRP A 114 -0.33 2.05 6.24
C TRP A 114 0.55 0.93 5.68
N MET A 115 1.67 0.61 6.36
CA MET A 115 2.54 -0.50 5.97
C MET A 115 1.79 -1.84 5.95
N GLY A 116 0.89 -2.06 6.91
CA GLY A 116 0.02 -3.23 6.97
C GLY A 116 -0.92 -3.31 5.78
N ALA A 117 -1.56 -2.20 5.39
CA ALA A 117 -2.44 -2.14 4.22
C ALA A 117 -1.67 -2.48 2.92
N VAL A 118 -0.48 -1.90 2.74
CA VAL A 118 0.40 -2.18 1.59
C VAL A 118 0.82 -3.65 1.56
N SER A 119 1.30 -4.17 2.69
CA SER A 119 1.73 -5.57 2.83
C SER A 119 0.61 -6.54 2.50
N LEU A 120 -0.60 -6.29 3.02
CA LEU A 120 -1.76 -7.13 2.77
C LEU A 120 -2.21 -7.07 1.31
N GLY A 121 -2.13 -5.89 0.68
CA GLY A 121 -2.35 -5.72 -0.77
C GLY A 121 -1.39 -6.54 -1.62
N MET A 122 -0.10 -6.54 -1.27
CA MET A 122 0.91 -7.35 -1.95
C MET A 122 0.66 -8.85 -1.79
N ILE A 123 0.35 -9.31 -0.57
CA ILE A 123 0.03 -10.72 -0.30
C ILE A 123 -1.21 -11.13 -1.10
N ALA A 124 -2.26 -10.32 -1.07
CA ALA A 124 -3.47 -10.56 -1.85
C ALA A 124 -3.17 -10.68 -3.35
N ALA A 125 -2.26 -9.82 -3.85
CA ALA A 125 -1.84 -9.85 -5.24
C ALA A 125 -1.04 -11.11 -5.61
N ALA A 126 -0.07 -11.50 -4.78
CA ALA A 126 0.71 -12.71 -4.96
C ALA A 126 -0.17 -13.97 -4.93
N VAL A 127 -1.10 -14.04 -3.96
CA VAL A 127 -2.06 -15.14 -3.85
C VAL A 127 -2.94 -15.21 -5.09
N GLN A 128 -3.50 -14.09 -5.52
CA GLN A 128 -4.36 -14.04 -6.71
C GLN A 128 -3.60 -14.41 -7.99
N TRP A 129 -2.34 -13.98 -8.12
CA TRP A 129 -1.46 -14.39 -9.21
C TRP A 129 -1.21 -15.91 -9.20
N GLY A 130 -0.85 -16.47 -8.04
CA GLY A 130 -0.61 -17.91 -7.88
C GLY A 130 -1.83 -18.78 -8.19
N PHE A 131 -3.05 -18.29 -7.95
CA PHE A 131 -4.27 -18.97 -8.41
C PHE A 131 -4.50 -18.86 -9.91
N ALA A 132 -4.06 -17.77 -10.55
CA ALA A 132 -4.22 -17.55 -11.98
C ALA A 132 -3.21 -18.35 -12.82
N SER A 133 -2.03 -18.64 -12.27
CA SER A 133 -0.96 -19.37 -12.95
C SER A 133 -1.05 -20.89 -12.84
N ARG A 134 -2.09 -21.45 -12.20
CA ARG A 134 -2.27 -22.91 -12.11
C ARG A 134 -2.72 -23.45 -13.47
N PRO A 135 -2.05 -24.49 -14.02
CA PRO A 135 -2.50 -25.13 -15.25
C PRO A 135 -3.89 -25.73 -15.06
N ALA A 136 -4.69 -25.74 -16.12
CA ALA A 136 -5.98 -26.44 -16.11
C ALA A 136 -5.76 -27.91 -15.74
N PRO A 137 -6.64 -28.53 -14.93
CA PRO A 137 -6.54 -29.94 -14.65
C PRO A 137 -6.56 -30.70 -15.98
N ALA A 138 -5.60 -31.60 -16.18
CA ALA A 138 -5.59 -32.47 -17.34
C ALA A 138 -6.91 -33.25 -17.33
N CYS A 139 -7.76 -33.02 -18.33
CA CYS A 139 -8.93 -33.87 -18.55
C CYS A 139 -8.40 -35.26 -18.91
N GLY A 140 -8.53 -36.20 -17.97
CA GLY A 140 -8.34 -37.63 -18.21
C GLY A 140 -9.61 -38.27 -18.74
#